data_AF-A0A2D9KYM6-F1
#
_entry.id   AF-A0A2D9KYM6-F1
#
_cell.length_a   1.000
_cell.length_b   1.000
_cell.length_c   1.000
_cell.angle_alpha   90.00
_cell.angle_beta   90.00
_cell.angle_gamma   90.00
#
_symmetry.space_group_name_H-M   'P 1'
#
loop_
_entity.id
_entity.type
_entity.pdbx_description
1 polymer ?
#
loop_
_entity_poly.entity_id
_entity_poly.type
_entity_poly.pdbx_seq_one_letter_code
_entity_poly.pdbx_strand_id
1 'polypeptide(L)' 'MNLSTLNSSLFAQLDRLGSESLKGDALREEIERSKSIVSVSGQIIDNAKIAIQAHELQLEYGIKSPLPKMLDQI' A
#
# COMPACT_ATOMS: atom_id res chain seq x y z
N MET A 1 2.89 9.47 1.63
CA MET A 1 1.72 8.67 1.18
C MET A 1 1.31 7.81 2.34
N ASN A 2 0.04 7.84 2.75
CA ASN A 2 -0.47 7.02 3.87
C ASN A 2 -1.21 5.78 3.36
N LEU A 3 -1.48 4.81 4.24
CA LEU A 3 -2.19 3.57 3.91
C LEU A 3 -3.58 3.83 3.30
N SER A 4 -4.25 4.90 3.73
CA SER A 4 -5.54 5.31 3.18
C SER A 4 -5.44 5.74 1.70
N THR A 5 -4.42 6.52 1.34
CA THR A 5 -4.15 6.94 -0.05
C THR A 5 -3.81 5.74 -0.93
N LEU A 6 -3.06 4.78 -0.38
CA LEU A 6 -2.72 3.53 -1.07
C LEU A 6 -3.98 2.72 -1.38
N ASN A 7 -4.85 2.55 -0.37
CA ASN A 7 -6.09 1.80 -0.51
C ASN A 7 -7.02 2.42 -1.57
N SER A 8 -7.22 3.74 -1.52
CA SER A 8 -7.96 4.47 -2.54
C SER A 8 -7.38 4.31 -3.94
N SER A 9 -6.05 4.28 -4.06
CA SER A 9 -5.38 4.06 -5.36
C SER A 9 -5.60 2.65 -5.89
N LEU A 10 -5.57 1.63 -5.02
CA LEU A 10 -5.85 0.24 -5.40
C LEU A 10 -7.29 0.04 -5.86
N PHE A 11 -8.27 0.63 -5.16
CA PHE A 11 -9.66 0.60 -5.59
C PHE A 11 -9.86 1.27 -6.96
N ALA A 12 -9.23 2.43 -7.18
CA ALA A 12 -9.31 3.13 -8.46
C ALA A 12 -8.65 2.36 -9.63
N GLN A 13 -7.71 1.45 -9.36
CA GLN A 13 -7.16 0.55 -10.38
C GLN A 13 -8.10 -0.63 -10.65
N LEU A 14 -8.77 -1.14 -9.60
CA LEU A 14 -9.78 -2.18 -9.71
C LEU A 14 -10.98 -1.73 -10.57
N ASP A 15 -11.46 -0.52 -10.34
CA ASP A 15 -12.55 0.08 -11.14
C ASP A 15 -12.14 0.25 -12.60
N ARG A 16 -10.89 0.65 -12.87
CA ARG A 16 -10.35 0.78 -14.22
C ARG A 16 -10.26 -0.57 -14.93
N LEU A 17 -9.74 -1.60 -14.26
CA LEU A 17 -9.68 -2.96 -14.83
C LEU A 17 -11.06 -3.52 -15.17
N GLY A 18 -12.10 -3.14 -14.43
CA GLY A 18 -13.49 -3.55 -14.69
C GLY A 18 -14.18 -2.80 -15.83
N SER A 19 -13.55 -1.79 -16.43
CA SER A 19 -14.18 -0.98 -17.48
C SER A 19 -14.37 -1.76 -18.78
N GLU A 20 -15.61 -1.89 -19.25
CA GLU A 20 -15.96 -2.62 -20.49
C GLU A 20 -15.34 -2.05 -21.78
N SER A 21 -14.82 -0.81 -21.71
CA SER A 21 -14.13 -0.13 -22.81
C SER A 21 -12.67 -0.57 -23.00
N LEU A 22 -12.06 -1.23 -22.01
CA LEU A 22 -10.67 -1.72 -22.09
C LEU A 22 -10.65 -3.08 -22.79
N LYS A 23 -10.06 -3.13 -23.99
CA LYS A 23 -9.94 -4.35 -24.81
C LYS A 23 -8.58 -4.44 -25.51
N GLY A 24 -8.22 -5.64 -25.95
CA GLY A 24 -6.99 -5.88 -26.72
C GLY A 24 -5.73 -5.47 -25.95
N ASP A 25 -4.82 -4.77 -26.62
CA ASP A 25 -3.54 -4.37 -26.05
C ASP A 25 -3.68 -3.37 -24.89
N ALA A 26 -4.69 -2.49 -24.92
CA ALA A 26 -4.95 -1.54 -23.83
C ALA A 26 -5.33 -2.25 -22.52
N LEU A 27 -6.12 -3.33 -22.61
CA LEU A 27 -6.44 -4.15 -21.44
C LEU A 27 -5.18 -4.84 -20.90
N ARG A 28 -4.31 -5.33 -21.78
CA ARG A 28 -3.06 -5.97 -21.39
C ARG A 28 -2.12 -5.00 -20.68
N GLU A 29 -2.00 -3.77 -21.16
CA GLU A 29 -1.23 -2.72 -20.49
C GLU A 29 -1.81 -2.35 -19.12
N GLU A 30 -3.14 -2.25 -18.99
CA GLU A 30 -3.78 -1.96 -17.69
C GLU A 30 -3.56 -3.09 -16.68
N ILE A 31 -3.58 -4.35 -17.13
CA ILE A 31 -3.26 -5.52 -16.28
C ILE A 31 -1.83 -5.42 -15.76
N GLU A 32 -0.84 -5.13 -16.62
CA GLU A 32 0.56 -5.02 -16.20
C GLU A 32 0.82 -3.82 -15.28
N ARG A 33 0.16 -2.69 -15.54
CA ARG A 33 0.16 -1.52 -14.65
C ARG A 33 -0.42 -1.86 -13.29
N SER A 34 -1.56 -2.53 -13.26
CA SER A 34 -2.23 -2.95 -12.02
C SER A 34 -1.36 -3.92 -11.21
N LYS A 35 -0.73 -4.90 -11.85
CA LYS A 35 0.24 -5.81 -11.19
C LYS A 35 1.39 -5.05 -10.55
N SER A 36 1.95 -4.07 -11.26
CA SER A 36 3.06 -3.25 -10.76
C SER A 36 2.63 -2.45 -9.52
N ILE A 37 1.43 -1.87 -9.55
CA ILE A 37 0.88 -1.12 -8.41
C ILE A 37 0.65 -2.04 -7.21
N VAL A 38 0.08 -3.24 -7.42
CA VAL A 38 -0.12 -4.24 -6.35
C VAL A 38 1.22 -4.65 -5.74
N SER A 39 2.24 -4.89 -6.57
CA SER A 39 3.59 -5.24 -6.10
C SER A 39 4.20 -4.17 -5.21
N VAL A 40 4.17 -2.90 -5.62
CA VAL A 40 4.69 -1.79 -4.81
C VAL A 40 3.86 -1.61 -3.54
N SER A 41 2.54 -1.77 -3.64
CA SER A 41 1.63 -1.70 -2.49
C SER A 41 1.97 -2.77 -1.44
N GLY A 42 2.30 -3.99 -1.86
CA GLY A 42 2.75 -5.05 -0.97
C GLY A 42 4.00 -4.64 -0.16
N GLN A 43 4.99 -4.04 -0.82
CA GLN A 43 6.21 -3.56 -0.14
C GLN A 43 5.90 -2.47 0.90
N ILE A 44 4.95 -1.57 0.61
CA ILE A 44 4.53 -0.52 1.56
C ILE A 44 3.84 -1.15 2.78
N ILE A 45 2.95 -2.12 2.56
CA ILE A 45 2.24 -2.83 3.63
C ILE A 45 3.23 -3.59 4.53
N ASP A 46 4.20 -4.28 3.93
CA ASP A 46 5.21 -5.01 4.71
C ASP A 46 6.10 -4.07 5.52
N ASN A 47 6.44 -2.90 4.97
CA ASN A 47 7.09 -1.85 5.75
C ASN A 47 6.22 -1.39 6.93
N ALA A 48 4.93 -1.14 6.69
CA ALA A 48 3.99 -0.72 7.73
C ALA A 48 3.86 -1.75 8.86
N LYS A 49 3.80 -3.06 8.53
CA LYS A 49 3.81 -4.14 9.54
C LYS A 49 5.07 -4.11 10.40
N ILE A 50 6.25 -3.95 9.79
CA ILE A 50 7.51 -3.85 10.54
C ILE A 50 7.48 -2.68 11.52
N ALA A 51 6.96 -1.54 11.08
CA ALA A 51 6.88 -0.37 11.94
C ALA A 51 5.88 -0.59 13.09
N ILE A 52 4.71 -1.19 12.83
CA ILE A 52 3.74 -1.55 13.87
C ILE A 52 4.38 -2.49 14.90
N GLN A 53 5.08 -3.54 14.46
CA GLN A 53 5.81 -4.45 15.34
C GLN A 53 6.85 -3.71 16.19
N ALA A 54 7.60 -2.77 15.60
CA ALA A 54 8.54 -1.96 16.36
C ALA A 54 7.83 -1.09 17.42
N HIS A 55 6.64 -0.58 17.13
CA HIS A 55 5.83 0.15 18.10
C HIS A 55 5.30 -0.76 19.22
N GLU A 56 4.80 -1.96 18.89
CA GLU A 56 4.35 -2.94 19.88
C GLU A 56 5.49 -3.32 20.84
N LEU A 57 6.70 -3.57 20.31
CA LEU A 57 7.90 -3.83 21.12
C LEU A 57 8.27 -2.63 22.01
N GLN A 58 8.16 -1.40 21.50
CA GLN A 58 8.39 -0.21 22.31
C GLN A 58 7.42 -0.12 23.50
N LEU A 59 6.14 -0.44 23.27
CA LEU A 59 5.13 -0.47 24.33
C LEU A 59 5.39 -1.58 25.34
N GLU A 60 5.75 -2.78 24.87
CA GLU A 60 6.04 -3.94 25.72
C GLU A 60 7.24 -3.70 26.64
N TYR A 61 8.31 -3.09 26.12
CA TYR A 61 9.55 -2.84 26.86
C TYR A 61 9.67 -1.43 27.45
N GLY A 62 8.64 -0.58 27.30
CA GLY A 62 8.66 0.80 27.79
C GLY A 62 9.71 1.71 27.14
N ILE A 63 10.17 1.37 25.92
CA ILE A 63 11.21 2.10 25.20
C ILE A 63 10.58 3.33 24.55
N LYS A 64 10.96 4.53 25.02
CA LYS A 64 10.59 5.80 24.37
C LYS A 64 11.61 6.16 23.29
N SER A 65 11.39 5.66 22.08
CA SER A 65 12.11 6.06 20.87
C SER A 65 11.13 6.73 19.91
N PRO A 66 11.55 7.73 19.11
CA PRO A 66 10.69 8.27 18.07
C PRO A 66 10.20 7.15 17.14
N LEU A 67 8.90 7.19 16.83
CA LEU A 67 8.29 6.26 15.89
C LEU A 67 8.92 6.45 14.50
N PRO A 68 9.02 5.38 13.69
CA PRO A 68 9.36 5.55 12.29
C PRO A 68 8.37 6.53 11.65
N LYS A 69 8.87 7.55 10.92
CA LYS A 69 8.07 8.64 10.30
C LYS A 69 6.86 8.20 9.49
N MET A 70 6.83 6.96 9.03
CA MET A 70 5.70 6.36 8.32
C MET A 70 4.48 6.13 9.24
N LEU A 71 4.68 5.94 10.55
CA LEU A 71 3.61 5.79 11.54
C LEU A 71 3.16 7.13 12.14
N ASP A 72 3.96 8.18 12.02
CA ASP A 72 3.65 9.51 12.58
C ASP A 72 2.39 10.16 11.98
N GLN A 73 1.78 9.57 10.95
CA GLN A 73 0.64 10.14 10.21
C GLN A 73 -0.47 9.11 9.91
N ILE A 74 -0.62 8.07 10.74
CA ILE A 74 -1.81 7.19 10.72
C ILE A 74 -2.94 7.85 11.49
#